data_AF-A0A2G9PJ22-F1
#
_entry.id   AF-A0A2G9PJ22-F1
#
_cell.length_a   1.000
_cell.length_b   1.000
_cell.length_c   1.000
_cell.angle_alpha   90.00
_cell.angle_beta   90.00
_cell.angle_gamma   90.00
#
_symmetry.space_group_name_H-M   'P 1'
#
loop_
_entity.id
_entity.type
_entity.pdbx_description
1 polymer ?
#
loop_
_entity_poly.entity_id
_entity_poly.type
_entity_poly.pdbx_seq_one_letter_code
_entity_poly.pdbx_strand_id
1 'polypeptide(L)' 'MPRPFKHRRVSGKPRSNYFKPAGIPLRALEEVVLTAAEVEALKLRGRGLDQTEIAVKMGVSQPTAHRII' A
#
# COMPACT_ATOMS: atom_id res chain seq x y z
N MET A 1 -27.46 -6.23 9.63
CA MET A 1 -26.40 -5.59 10.45
C MET A 1 -25.24 -5.22 9.53
N PRO A 2 -24.67 -4.00 9.61
CA PRO A 2 -23.49 -3.63 8.83
C PRO A 2 -22.28 -4.46 9.27
N ARG A 3 -21.47 -4.90 8.31
CA ARG A 3 -20.26 -5.69 8.58
C ARG A 3 -19.28 -4.84 9.39
N PRO A 4 -18.80 -5.30 10.57
CA PRO A 4 -17.86 -4.53 11.38
C PRO A 4 -16.56 -4.28 10.60
N PHE A 5 -16.03 -3.07 10.72
CA PHE A 5 -14.75 -2.68 10.14
C PHE A 5 -13.64 -3.55 10.75
N LYS A 6 -12.86 -4.22 9.90
CA LYS A 6 -11.66 -4.94 10.34
C LYS A 6 -10.45 -4.03 10.25
N HIS A 7 -9.72 -3.92 11.35
CA HIS A 7 -8.44 -3.22 11.37
C HIS A 7 -7.42 -4.02 10.55
N ARG A 8 -6.73 -3.33 9.64
CA ARG A 8 -5.58 -3.86 8.90
C ARG A 8 -4.29 -3.40 9.56
N ARG A 9 -3.21 -4.18 9.41
CA ARG A 9 -1.89 -3.91 9.99
C ARG A 9 -1.00 -3.19 8.99
N VAL A 10 -0.37 -2.11 9.44
CA VAL A 10 0.66 -1.34 8.72
C VAL A 10 1.88 -1.29 9.64
N SER A 11 3.04 -1.73 9.15
CA SER A 11 4.22 -1.96 9.98
C SER A 11 5.14 -0.74 10.11
N GLY A 12 4.78 0.39 9.50
CA GLY A 12 5.53 1.64 9.68
C GLY A 12 5.03 2.77 8.80
N LYS A 13 5.58 3.97 9.03
CA LYS A 13 5.35 5.15 8.20
C LYS A 13 6.41 5.21 7.09
N PRO A 14 6.08 5.71 5.90
CA PRO A 14 7.08 5.96 4.87
C PRO A 14 8.06 7.05 5.36
N ARG A 15 9.33 6.96 4.94
CA ARG A 15 10.36 7.94 5.29
C ARG A 15 10.17 9.29 4.59
N SER A 16 9.57 9.26 3.40
CA SER A 16 9.15 10.42 2.63
C SER A 16 7.70 10.22 2.18
N ASN A 17 6.92 11.29 2.16
CA ASN A 17 5.52 11.27 1.74
C ASN A 17 5.32 11.72 0.28
N TYR A 18 6.39 12.04 -0.43
CA TYR A 18 6.35 12.50 -1.81
C TYR A 18 7.54 11.94 -2.59
N PHE A 19 7.28 11.56 -3.83
CA PHE A 19 8.31 11.16 -4.78
C PHE A 19 8.14 11.96 -6.06
N LYS A 20 9.21 12.63 -6.49
CA LYS A 20 9.25 13.35 -7.75
C LYS A 20 10.23 12.65 -8.70
N PRO A 21 9.78 12.11 -9.85
CA PRO A 21 10.69 11.55 -10.85
C PRO A 21 11.56 12.64 -11.47
N ALA A 22 12.79 12.25 -11.87
CA ALA A 22 13.70 13.13 -12.59
C ALA A 22 13.25 13.34 -14.04
N GLY A 23 13.52 14.54 -14.59
CA GLY A 23 13.30 14.83 -16.02
C GLY A 23 11.94 15.42 -16.39
N ILE A 24 10.97 15.49 -15.47
CA ILE A 24 9.64 16.08 -15.72
C ILE A 24 9.37 17.23 -14.75
N PRO A 25 8.96 18.43 -15.24
CA PRO A 25 8.53 19.52 -14.37
C PRO A 25 7.32 19.12 -13.50
N LEU A 26 7.27 19.54 -12.24
CA LEU A 26 6.17 19.23 -11.30
C LEU A 26 4.80 19.58 -11.86
N ARG A 27 4.68 20.72 -12.53
CA ARG A 27 3.42 21.19 -13.17
C ARG A 27 2.88 20.29 -14.28
N ALA A 28 3.71 19.38 -14.81
CA ALA A 28 3.37 18.48 -15.90
C ALA A 28 3.26 17.02 -15.42
N LEU A 29 3.41 16.77 -14.12
CA LEU A 29 3.25 15.44 -13.53
C LEU A 29 1.81 15.26 -13.02
N GLU A 30 1.26 14.09 -13.26
CA GLU A 30 0.06 13.63 -12.58
C GLU A 30 0.44 13.10 -11.19
N GLU A 31 -0.34 13.48 -10.17
CA GLU A 31 -0.13 13.04 -8.80
C GLU A 31 -0.94 11.80 -8.49
N VAL A 32 -0.29 10.77 -7.95
CA VAL A 32 -0.94 9.54 -7.45
C VAL A 32 -0.79 9.50 -5.94
N VAL A 33 -1.91 9.65 -5.23
CA VAL A 33 -1.94 9.60 -3.76
C VAL A 33 -2.14 8.17 -3.31
N LEU A 34 -1.16 7.63 -2.59
CA LEU A 34 -1.23 6.30 -2.00
C LEU A 34 -1.73 6.37 -0.55
N THR A 35 -2.66 5.49 -0.22
CA THR A 35 -3.09 5.22 1.15
C THR A 35 -1.99 4.50 1.94
N ALA A 36 -2.06 4.59 3.27
CA ALA A 36 -1.15 3.83 4.14
C ALA A 36 -1.19 2.31 3.88
N ALA A 37 -2.31 1.79 3.41
CA ALA A 37 -2.48 0.38 3.07
C ALA A 37 -1.73 0.01 1.78
N GLU A 38 -1.87 0.81 0.72
CA GLU A 38 -1.17 0.61 -0.55
C GLU A 38 0.35 0.71 -0.36
N VAL A 39 0.81 1.68 0.44
CA VAL A 39 2.25 1.81 0.77
C VAL A 39 2.77 0.57 1.50
N GLU A 40 2.03 0.04 2.47
CA GLU A 40 2.41 -1.20 3.16
C GLU A 40 2.47 -2.39 2.20
N ALA A 41 1.46 -2.53 1.35
CA ALA A 41 1.36 -3.64 0.41
C ALA A 41 2.50 -3.59 -0.63
N LEU A 42 2.79 -2.41 -1.21
CA LEU A 42 3.91 -2.19 -2.12
C LEU A 42 5.26 -2.48 -1.45
N LYS A 43 5.44 -2.05 -0.20
CA LYS A 43 6.65 -2.35 0.59
C LYS A 43 6.84 -3.85 0.79
N LEU A 44 5.78 -4.59 1.12
CA LEU A 44 5.86 -6.04 1.30
C LEU A 44 6.10 -6.76 -0.04
N ARG A 45 5.45 -6.31 -1.12
CA ARG A 45 5.66 -6.83 -2.46
C ARG A 45 7.10 -6.63 -2.94
N GLY A 46 7.68 -5.45 -2.70
CA GLY A 46 9.09 -5.15 -3.02
C GLY A 46 10.11 -5.97 -2.23
N ARG A 47 9.69 -6.65 -1.15
CA ARG A 47 10.51 -7.62 -0.40
C ARG A 47 10.38 -9.06 -0.93
N GLY A 48 9.65 -9.26 -2.02
CA GLY A 48 9.45 -10.58 -2.64
C GLY A 48 8.36 -11.42 -2.01
N LEU A 49 7.51 -10.86 -1.14
CA LEU A 49 6.41 -11.62 -0.54
C LEU A 49 5.31 -11.91 -1.56
N ASP A 50 4.75 -13.12 -1.45
CA ASP A 50 3.59 -13.51 -2.23
C ASP A 50 2.29 -12.86 -1.70
N GLN A 51 1.21 -12.98 -2.47
CA GLN A 51 -0.08 -12.38 -2.13
C GLN A 51 -0.64 -12.88 -0.78
N THR A 52 -0.40 -14.14 -0.46
CA THR A 52 -0.89 -14.80 0.75
C THR A 52 -0.11 -14.31 1.97
N GLU A 53 1.21 -14.24 1.87
CA GLU A 53 2.10 -13.71 2.90
C GLU A 53 1.82 -12.23 3.20
N ILE A 54 1.55 -11.44 2.16
CA ILE A 54 1.12 -10.03 2.32
C ILE A 54 -0.19 -9.96 3.11
N ALA A 55 -1.18 -10.78 2.75
CA ALA A 55 -2.47 -10.81 3.44
C ALA A 55 -2.32 -11.18 4.92
N VAL A 56 -1.49 -12.18 5.22
CA VAL A 56 -1.16 -12.61 6.59
C VAL A 56 -0.50 -11.47 7.37
N LYS A 57 0.51 -10.80 6.79
CA LYS A 57 1.19 -9.67 7.47
C LYS A 57 0.27 -8.48 7.71
N MET A 58 -0.61 -8.17 6.75
CA MET A 58 -1.57 -7.08 6.87
C MET A 58 -2.80 -7.44 7.71
N GLY A 59 -2.97 -8.70 8.12
CA GLY A 59 -4.13 -9.16 8.89
C GLY A 59 -5.45 -9.07 8.12
N VAL A 60 -5.41 -9.21 6.79
CA VAL A 60 -6.58 -9.15 5.90
C VAL A 60 -6.73 -10.46 5.12
N SER A 61 -7.87 -10.66 4.47
CA SER A 61 -8.02 -11.81 3.56
C SER A 61 -7.19 -11.61 2.29
N GLN A 62 -6.76 -12.71 1.65
CA GLN A 62 -6.03 -12.67 0.38
C GLN A 62 -6.74 -11.85 -0.71
N PRO A 63 -8.08 -11.94 -0.92
CA PRO A 63 -8.78 -11.06 -1.85
C PRO A 63 -8.76 -9.58 -1.45
N THR A 64 -8.69 -9.28 -0.14
CA THR A 64 -8.59 -7.89 0.33
C THR A 64 -7.21 -7.34 0.05
N ALA A 65 -6.15 -8.12 0.29
CA ALA A 65 -4.79 -7.74 -0.06
C ALA A 65 -4.63 -7.55 -1.58
N HIS A 66 -5.34 -8.34 -2.39
CA HIS A 66 -5.30 -8.21 -3.85
C HIS A 66 -5.97 -6.93 -4.36
N ARG A 67 -6.95 -6.38 -3.63
CA ARG A 67 -7.58 -5.08 -3.97
C ARG A 67 -6.76 -3.87 -3.51
N ILE A 68 -5.77 -4.08 -2.65
CA ILE A 68 -4.90 -3.01 -2.13
C ILE A 68 -3.67 -2.84 -3.03
N ILE A 69 -3.28 -3.87 -3.78
CA ILE A 69 -2.16 -3.86 -4.73
C ILE A 69 -2.72 -3.55 -6.12
#